data_AF-A0A0B5AQ00-F1
#
_entry.id   AF-A0A0B5AQ00-F1
#
_cell.length_a   1.000
_cell.length_b   1.000
_cell.length_c   1.000
_cell.angle_alpha   90.00
_cell.angle_beta   90.00
_cell.angle_gamma   90.00
#
_symmetry.space_group_name_H-M   'P 1'
#
loop_
_entity.id
_entity.type
_entity.pdbx_description
1 polymer ?
#
loop_
_entity_poly.entity_id
_entity_poly.type
_entity_poly.pdbx_seq_one_letter_code
_entity_poly.pdbx_strand_id
1 'polypeptide(L)'
;MHIQTIAGEDCGHIVIQPLILHRSGIIFFTFHDKIENGSAEIHDEVKTLGLHVVLFQPEIPANTGNIARTCAATGTSLHLIKPLGFSTDDKMLKRAGLDYWQHVDIHYHESLEDFYQASEGGEYFYLTKYGTKPHSTFDYSDMEKDFYFIFGRETSGLPDDVIENNKDRALRIPMNEHVRSLNLSNTAAILVYEALRQQNYPSLG
;
A
#
# COMPACT_ATOMS: atom_id res chain seq x y z
N MET A 1 13.12 -3.74 38.07
CA MET A 1 14.46 -3.48 37.50
C MET A 1 14.80 -2.03 37.85
N HIS A 2 15.87 -1.81 38.61
CA HIS A 2 16.27 -0.46 39.07
C HIS A 2 16.64 0.40 37.87
N ILE A 3 16.08 1.61 37.79
CA ILE A 3 16.50 2.64 36.83
C ILE A 3 17.30 3.67 37.64
N GLN A 4 18.59 3.80 37.34
CA GLN A 4 19.45 4.87 37.85
C GLN A 4 19.19 6.14 37.04
N THR A 5 18.86 7.23 37.74
CA THR A 5 18.74 8.57 37.16
C THR A 5 20.14 9.19 37.07
N ILE A 6 20.57 9.59 35.86
CA ILE A 6 21.73 10.47 35.69
C ILE A 6 21.18 11.89 35.59
N ALA A 7 21.39 12.70 36.63
CA ALA A 7 21.08 14.12 36.61
C ALA A 7 22.28 14.88 36.04
N GLY A 8 22.08 15.58 34.92
CA GLY A 8 22.95 16.65 34.46
C GLY A 8 22.32 17.99 34.86
N GLU A 9 23.05 18.78 35.62
CA GLU A 9 22.70 20.14 36.04
C GLU A 9 22.77 21.09 34.83
N ASP A 10 21.65 21.71 34.45
CA ASP A 10 21.46 23.17 34.46
C ASP A 10 20.26 23.64 33.61
N CYS A 11 19.49 24.53 34.24
CA CYS A 11 18.54 25.50 33.67
C CYS A 11 17.35 25.02 32.83
N GLY A 12 16.17 25.00 33.48
CA GLY A 12 14.85 25.06 32.85
C GLY A 12 13.89 24.05 33.47
N HIS A 13 12.80 24.52 34.07
CA HIS A 13 11.81 23.66 34.73
C HIS A 13 11.27 22.57 33.79
N ILE A 14 11.73 21.33 33.95
CA ILE A 14 11.16 20.16 33.31
C ILE A 14 9.91 19.77 34.09
N VAL A 15 8.73 20.03 33.53
CA VAL A 15 7.48 19.46 34.04
C VAL A 15 7.37 18.05 33.47
N ILE A 16 7.81 17.05 34.24
CA ILE A 16 7.63 15.63 33.89
C ILE A 16 6.17 15.28 34.26
N GLN A 17 5.27 15.28 33.29
CA GLN A 17 3.94 14.70 33.49
C GLN A 17 4.01 13.16 33.44
N PRO A 18 3.09 12.45 34.13
CA PRO A 18 3.13 10.99 34.17
C PRO A 18 2.93 10.42 32.77
N LEU A 19 3.79 9.47 32.40
CA LEU A 19 3.66 8.65 31.21
C LEU A 19 2.33 7.86 31.28
N ILE A 20 1.29 8.33 30.59
CA ILE A 20 0.11 7.51 30.34
C ILE A 20 0.48 6.54 29.23
N LEU A 21 0.90 5.34 29.63
CA LEU A 21 1.09 4.22 28.72
C LEU A 21 -0.29 3.75 28.26
N HIS A 22 -0.82 4.31 27.17
CA HIS A 22 -2.00 3.74 26.54
C HIS A 22 -1.57 2.49 25.76
N ARG A 23 -2.35 1.41 25.89
CA ARG A 23 -2.10 0.15 25.18
C ARG A 23 -2.30 0.40 23.69
N SER A 24 -1.21 0.68 22.97
CA SER A 24 -0.94 0.51 21.53
C SER A 24 -0.03 1.67 21.07
N GLY A 25 1.23 1.36 20.70
CA GLY A 25 2.12 2.29 20.00
C GLY A 25 3.01 3.17 20.89
N ILE A 26 4.30 3.22 20.56
CA ILE A 26 5.27 4.19 21.07
C ILE A 26 5.13 5.45 20.20
N ILE A 27 4.82 6.60 20.82
CA ILE A 27 4.76 7.90 20.14
C ILE A 27 6.11 8.60 20.32
N PHE A 28 6.82 8.88 19.22
CA PHE A 28 8.00 9.74 19.25
C PHE A 28 7.57 11.20 18.98
N PHE A 29 7.73 12.07 19.97
CA PHE A 29 7.63 13.52 19.77
C PHE A 29 9.04 14.10 19.66
N THR A 30 9.46 14.51 18.47
CA THR A 30 10.59 15.44 18.31
C THR A 30 10.04 16.85 18.44
N PHE A 31 10.10 17.43 19.64
CA PHE A 31 9.70 18.81 19.88
C PHE A 31 10.76 19.76 19.28
N HIS A 32 10.43 20.43 18.17
CA HIS A 32 11.03 21.69 17.75
C HIS A 32 9.91 22.61 17.25
N ASP A 33 9.10 23.15 18.16
CA ASP A 33 8.52 24.48 17.94
C ASP A 33 7.98 25.09 19.23
N LYS A 34 8.11 26.42 19.32
CA LYS A 34 7.63 27.24 20.45
C LYS A 34 6.11 27.25 20.46
N ILE A 35 5.53 26.90 21.61
CA ILE A 35 4.08 26.99 21.84
C ILE A 35 3.72 28.45 22.14
N GLU A 36 3.03 29.13 21.21
CA GLU A 36 2.25 30.34 21.49
C GLU A 36 0.75 30.05 21.25
N ASN A 37 -0.01 30.14 22.34
CA ASN A 37 -1.46 30.35 22.46
C ASN A 37 -2.38 29.86 21.31
N GLY A 38 -3.09 28.76 21.57
CA GLY A 38 -4.31 28.40 20.85
C GLY A 38 -4.38 26.90 20.62
N SER A 39 -5.46 26.27 21.08
CA SER A 39 -5.89 24.89 20.81
C SER A 39 -5.03 24.13 19.79
N ALA A 40 -4.19 23.21 20.27
CA ALA A 40 -3.51 22.26 19.41
C ALA A 40 -4.56 21.31 18.82
N GLU A 41 -4.98 21.56 17.59
CA GLU A 41 -5.63 20.54 16.78
C GLU A 41 -4.54 19.50 16.47
N ILE A 42 -4.64 18.34 17.13
CA ILE A 42 -3.85 17.16 16.78
C ILE A 42 -4.40 16.70 15.44
N HIS A 43 -3.81 17.18 14.35
CA HIS A 43 -3.89 16.47 13.09
C HIS A 43 -3.01 15.24 13.25
N ASP A 44 -3.62 14.11 13.62
CA ASP A 44 -3.00 12.81 13.36
C ASP A 44 -2.77 12.76 11.86
N GLU A 45 -1.53 12.99 11.43
CA GLU A 45 -1.12 12.69 10.08
C GLU A 45 -1.19 11.16 9.98
N VAL A 46 -2.35 10.65 9.53
CA VAL A 46 -2.50 9.26 9.15
C VAL A 46 -1.54 9.06 7.99
N LYS A 47 -0.33 8.58 8.31
CA LYS A 47 0.64 8.21 7.31
C LYS A 47 -0.03 7.17 6.41
N THR A 48 -0.25 7.54 5.16
CA THR A 48 -0.73 6.62 4.13
C THR A 48 0.19 5.41 4.13
N LEU A 49 -0.37 4.20 4.18
CA LEU A 49 0.47 3.02 4.02
C LEU A 49 1.17 3.13 2.67
N GLY A 50 2.49 2.94 2.64
CA GLY A 50 3.27 2.87 1.40
C GLY A 50 3.00 1.58 0.62
N LEU A 51 1.74 1.13 0.54
CA LEU A 51 1.32 -0.04 -0.21
C LEU A 51 0.47 0.42 -1.39
N HIS A 52 0.86 -0.01 -2.59
CA HIS A 52 0.23 0.39 -3.83
C HIS A 52 -0.09 -0.82 -4.70
N VAL A 53 -1.32 -0.90 -5.19
CA VAL A 53 -1.73 -1.86 -6.22
C VAL A 53 -1.80 -1.13 -7.56
N VAL A 54 -1.11 -1.66 -8.57
CA VAL A 54 -1.03 -1.05 -9.90
C VAL A 54 -1.61 -2.02 -10.92
N LEU A 55 -2.68 -1.62 -11.60
CA LEU A 55 -3.33 -2.42 -12.64
C LEU A 55 -2.96 -1.89 -14.02
N PHE A 56 -2.17 -2.68 -14.74
CA PHE A 56 -1.86 -2.41 -16.13
C PHE A 56 -3.03 -2.82 -17.03
N GLN A 57 -3.75 -1.82 -17.54
CA GLN A 57 -4.78 -1.97 -18.56
C GLN A 57 -5.85 -3.02 -18.21
N PRO A 58 -6.50 -2.91 -17.02
CA PRO A 58 -7.45 -3.90 -16.55
C PRO A 58 -8.65 -4.01 -17.48
N GLU A 59 -9.09 -5.24 -17.73
CA GLU A 59 -10.11 -5.53 -18.74
C GLU A 59 -11.47 -5.80 -18.10
N ILE A 60 -11.50 -6.41 -16.91
CA ILE A 60 -12.74 -6.88 -16.28
C ILE A 60 -13.14 -5.94 -15.11
N PRO A 61 -14.25 -5.18 -15.23
CA PRO A 61 -14.65 -4.23 -14.19
C PRO A 61 -14.91 -4.88 -12.82
N ALA A 62 -15.41 -6.12 -12.79
CA ALA A 62 -15.64 -6.85 -11.53
C ALA A 62 -14.34 -7.10 -10.74
N ASN A 63 -13.22 -7.40 -11.41
CA ASN A 63 -11.95 -7.57 -10.72
C ASN A 63 -11.45 -6.25 -10.13
N THR A 64 -11.52 -5.16 -10.90
CA THR A 64 -11.11 -3.84 -10.43
C THR A 64 -11.99 -3.39 -9.26
N GLY A 65 -13.30 -3.64 -9.30
CA GLY A 65 -14.21 -3.36 -8.18
C GLY A 65 -13.85 -4.12 -6.90
N ASN A 66 -13.49 -5.39 -7.00
CA ASN A 66 -13.04 -6.20 -5.86
C ASN A 66 -11.68 -5.73 -5.31
N ILE A 67 -10.77 -5.31 -6.18
CA ILE A 67 -9.46 -4.77 -5.79
C ILE A 67 -9.63 -3.42 -5.10
N ALA A 68 -10.45 -2.54 -5.66
CA ALA A 68 -10.82 -1.27 -5.04
C ALA A 68 -11.42 -1.47 -3.64
N ARG A 69 -12.23 -2.53 -3.43
CA ARG A 69 -12.74 -2.87 -2.10
C ARG A 69 -11.62 -3.22 -1.13
N THR A 70 -10.66 -4.01 -1.59
CA THR A 70 -9.48 -4.39 -0.80
C THR A 70 -8.66 -3.15 -0.45
N CYS A 71 -8.45 -2.25 -1.41
CA CYS A 71 -7.74 -0.99 -1.22
C CYS A 71 -8.42 -0.10 -0.17
N ALA A 72 -9.73 0.12 -0.31
CA ALA A 72 -10.53 0.87 0.69
C ALA A 72 -10.48 0.23 2.09
N ALA A 73 -10.48 -1.11 2.18
CA ALA A 73 -10.46 -1.82 3.45
C ALA A 73 -9.09 -1.81 4.15
N THR A 74 -8.01 -1.49 3.42
CA THR A 74 -6.64 -1.62 3.91
C THR A 74 -5.85 -0.32 3.89
N GLY A 75 -6.41 0.76 3.35
CA GLY A 75 -5.68 2.02 3.13
C GLY A 75 -4.60 1.93 2.04
N THR A 76 -4.63 0.90 1.20
CA THR A 76 -3.71 0.72 0.06
C THR A 76 -4.16 1.62 -1.10
N SER A 77 -3.24 2.28 -1.78
CA SER A 77 -3.54 3.09 -2.97
C SER A 77 -3.74 2.23 -4.22
N LEU A 78 -4.64 2.65 -5.12
CA LEU A 78 -4.94 1.97 -6.37
C LEU A 78 -4.51 2.81 -7.58
N HIS A 79 -3.63 2.28 -8.41
CA HIS A 79 -3.17 2.92 -9.64
C HIS A 79 -3.75 2.18 -10.85
N LEU A 80 -4.39 2.90 -11.77
CA LEU A 80 -4.98 2.35 -12.99
C LEU A 80 -4.27 2.92 -14.22
N ILE A 81 -3.60 2.05 -14.99
CA ILE A 81 -2.90 2.44 -16.21
C ILE A 81 -3.81 2.21 -17.42
N LYS A 82 -3.99 3.24 -18.24
CA LYS A 82 -4.86 3.24 -19.43
C LYS A 82 -4.28 2.45 -20.63
N PRO A 83 -5.14 2.05 -21.58
CA PRO A 83 -6.61 2.15 -21.55
C PRO A 83 -7.25 1.12 -20.63
N LEU A 84 -8.35 1.51 -19.99
CA LEU A 84 -9.19 0.60 -19.20
C LEU A 84 -10.20 -0.08 -20.12
N GLY A 85 -10.46 -1.37 -19.91
CA GLY A 85 -11.47 -2.12 -20.67
C GLY A 85 -12.92 -1.78 -20.32
N PHE A 86 -13.14 -0.80 -19.44
CA PHE A 86 -14.45 -0.40 -18.92
C PHE A 86 -14.47 1.09 -18.55
N SER A 87 -15.67 1.67 -18.45
CA SER A 87 -15.86 3.03 -17.92
C SER A 87 -15.87 3.03 -16.39
N THR A 88 -15.20 4.01 -15.80
CA THR A 88 -15.22 4.31 -14.36
C THR A 88 -16.24 5.40 -14.00
N ASP A 89 -17.22 5.68 -14.86
CA ASP A 89 -18.25 6.68 -14.56
C ASP A 89 -19.03 6.35 -13.29
N ASP A 90 -19.24 7.34 -12.43
CA ASP A 90 -19.95 7.25 -11.15
C ASP A 90 -21.30 6.51 -11.22
N LYS A 91 -22.03 6.65 -12.33
CA LYS A 91 -23.31 5.95 -12.53
C LYS A 91 -23.12 4.43 -12.68
N MET A 92 -22.05 3.98 -13.33
CA MET A 92 -21.73 2.57 -13.46
C MET A 92 -21.19 2.01 -12.15
N LEU A 93 -20.36 2.78 -11.45
CA LEU A 93 -19.79 2.38 -10.16
C LEU A 93 -20.88 2.25 -9.07
N LYS A 94 -21.80 3.23 -8.97
CA LYS A 94 -22.95 3.15 -8.03
C LYS A 94 -23.88 1.98 -8.34
N ARG A 95 -24.14 1.67 -9.62
CA ARG A 95 -24.97 0.52 -10.01
C ARG A 95 -24.32 -0.83 -9.67
N ALA A 96 -22.99 -0.89 -9.65
CA ALA A 96 -22.24 -2.08 -9.28
C ALA A 96 -22.13 -2.27 -7.75
N GLY A 97 -22.75 -1.40 -6.93
CA GLY A 97 -22.68 -1.49 -5.48
C GLY A 97 -21.30 -1.16 -4.91
N LEU A 98 -20.59 -0.23 -5.57
CA LEU A 98 -19.25 0.23 -5.18
C LEU A 98 -19.35 1.52 -4.34
N ASP A 99 -20.07 1.48 -3.23
CA ASP A 99 -20.22 2.59 -2.29
C ASP A 99 -18.88 3.06 -1.67
N TYR A 100 -17.89 2.18 -1.66
CA TYR A 100 -16.53 2.43 -1.19
C TYR A 100 -15.60 3.11 -2.20
N TRP A 101 -15.98 3.24 -3.47
CA TRP A 101 -15.05 3.75 -4.50
C TRP A 101 -14.51 5.15 -4.18
N GLN A 102 -15.33 6.00 -3.56
CA GLN A 102 -14.96 7.34 -3.10
C GLN A 102 -13.95 7.35 -1.93
N HIS A 103 -13.75 6.22 -1.27
CA HIS A 103 -12.81 6.04 -0.16
C HIS A 103 -11.49 5.40 -0.60
N VAL A 104 -11.37 5.06 -1.90
CA VAL A 104 -10.12 4.55 -2.46
C VAL A 104 -9.27 5.72 -2.88
N ASP A 105 -8.04 5.78 -2.41
CA ASP A 105 -7.01 6.63 -2.99
C ASP A 105 -6.65 6.09 -4.38
N ILE A 106 -7.21 6.71 -5.42
CA ILE A 106 -7.15 6.20 -6.79
C ILE A 106 -6.43 7.16 -7.74
N HIS A 107 -5.44 6.63 -8.45
CA HIS A 107 -4.60 7.37 -9.38
C HIS A 107 -4.75 6.80 -10.79
N TYR A 108 -4.86 7.67 -11.79
CA TYR A 108 -4.95 7.27 -13.19
C TYR A 108 -3.70 7.70 -13.94
N HIS A 109 -3.16 6.79 -14.74
CA HIS A 109 -1.94 7.00 -15.53
C HIS A 109 -2.22 6.73 -17.00
N GLU A 110 -1.67 7.55 -17.89
CA GLU A 110 -1.85 7.38 -19.34
C GLU A 110 -1.03 6.21 -19.90
N SER A 111 0.08 5.86 -19.23
CA SER A 111 0.98 4.77 -19.64
C SER A 111 1.79 4.23 -18.47
N LEU A 112 2.54 3.13 -18.68
CA LEU A 112 3.51 2.64 -17.69
C LEU A 112 4.62 3.66 -17.42
N GLU A 113 5.06 4.38 -18.45
CA GLU A 113 6.10 5.41 -18.32
C GLU A 113 5.62 6.56 -17.41
N ASP A 114 4.41 7.05 -17.65
CA ASP A 114 3.75 8.06 -16.82
C ASP A 114 3.65 7.61 -15.36
N PHE A 115 3.27 6.34 -15.14
CA PHE A 115 3.26 5.74 -13.82
C PHE A 115 4.65 5.72 -13.15
N TYR A 116 5.70 5.28 -13.85
CA TYR A 116 7.05 5.22 -13.27
C TYR A 116 7.61 6.60 -12.94
N GLN A 117 7.29 7.62 -13.73
CA GLN A 117 7.65 9.00 -13.43
C GLN A 117 6.95 9.51 -12.17
N ALA A 118 5.66 9.19 -12.02
CA ALA A 118 4.87 9.59 -10.85
C ALA A 118 5.21 8.82 -9.55
N SER A 119 5.90 7.69 -9.65
CA SER A 119 6.24 6.80 -8.51
C SER A 119 7.75 6.65 -8.27
N GLU A 120 8.54 7.60 -8.76
CA GLU A 120 10.00 7.58 -8.65
C GLU A 120 10.47 7.34 -7.20
N GLY A 121 11.44 6.42 -7.02
CA GLY A 121 11.95 6.02 -5.70
C GLY A 121 11.22 4.83 -5.05
N GLY A 122 10.12 4.37 -5.63
CA GLY A 122 9.38 3.19 -5.18
C GLY A 122 10.07 1.85 -5.41
N GLU A 123 9.68 0.83 -4.63
CA GLU A 123 10.05 -0.56 -4.83
C GLU A 123 8.99 -1.28 -5.68
N TYR A 124 9.36 -1.65 -6.91
CA TYR A 124 8.44 -2.29 -7.86
C TYR A 124 8.51 -3.82 -7.83
N PHE A 125 7.35 -4.47 -7.83
CA PHE A 125 7.21 -5.91 -7.91
C PHE A 125 6.20 -6.30 -8.97
N TYR A 126 6.58 -7.27 -9.81
CA TYR A 126 5.83 -7.60 -11.02
C TYR A 126 5.15 -8.95 -10.88
N LEU A 127 3.81 -8.96 -10.82
CA LEU A 127 3.06 -10.20 -10.62
C LEU A 127 2.81 -10.87 -11.96
N THR A 128 3.41 -12.05 -12.14
CA THR A 128 3.32 -12.83 -13.36
C THR A 128 3.43 -14.32 -13.08
N LYS A 129 2.72 -15.15 -13.85
CA LYS A 129 2.87 -16.61 -13.77
C LYS A 129 4.26 -17.10 -14.19
N TYR A 130 5.02 -16.28 -14.91
CA TYR A 130 6.39 -16.57 -15.33
C TYR A 130 7.45 -16.17 -14.27
N GLY A 131 7.02 -15.57 -13.15
CA GLY A 131 7.91 -15.20 -12.06
C GLY A 131 8.55 -16.43 -11.45
N THR A 132 9.83 -16.35 -11.11
CA THR A 132 10.58 -17.48 -10.53
C THR A 132 10.59 -17.45 -9.01
N LYS A 133 10.27 -16.30 -8.40
CA LYS A 133 10.27 -16.11 -6.96
C LYS A 133 8.84 -16.14 -6.40
N PRO A 134 8.57 -16.92 -5.33
CA PRO A 134 7.31 -16.80 -4.59
C PRO A 134 7.07 -15.38 -4.07
N HIS A 135 5.82 -14.92 -4.10
CA HIS A 135 5.42 -13.60 -3.61
C HIS A 135 5.85 -13.28 -2.18
N SER A 136 6.03 -14.28 -1.32
CA SER A 136 6.44 -14.15 0.08
C SER A 136 7.96 -14.16 0.29
N THR A 137 8.77 -14.06 -0.77
CA THR A 137 10.25 -14.10 -0.68
C THR A 137 10.85 -12.75 -0.30
N PHE A 138 10.14 -11.65 -0.51
CA PHE A 138 10.64 -10.30 -0.30
C PHE A 138 10.17 -9.72 1.03
N ASP A 139 10.96 -8.76 1.50
CA ASP A 139 10.68 -7.98 2.70
C ASP A 139 9.91 -6.71 2.33
N TYR A 140 8.70 -6.59 2.87
CA TYR A 140 7.77 -5.47 2.73
C TYR A 140 7.54 -4.77 4.08
N SER A 141 8.35 -5.08 5.11
CA SER A 141 8.13 -4.61 6.49
C SER A 141 8.50 -3.13 6.71
N ASP A 142 9.32 -2.56 5.83
CA ASP A 142 9.78 -1.17 5.94
C ASP A 142 8.67 -0.18 5.53
N MET A 143 7.93 0.32 6.52
CA MET A 143 6.82 1.25 6.33
C MET A 143 7.24 2.67 5.88
N GLU A 144 8.54 2.95 5.77
CA GLU A 144 9.05 4.21 5.19
C GLU A 144 9.15 4.14 3.67
N LYS A 145 8.96 2.96 3.07
CA LYS A 145 9.03 2.74 1.63
C LYS A 145 7.66 2.58 1.00
N ASP A 146 7.60 2.97 -0.27
CA ASP A 146 6.48 2.66 -1.14
C ASP A 146 6.74 1.35 -1.90
N PHE A 147 5.85 0.38 -1.71
CA PHE A 147 5.85 -0.92 -2.37
C PHE A 147 4.73 -0.97 -3.41
N TYR A 148 5.12 -1.08 -4.68
CA TYR A 148 4.22 -1.13 -5.83
C TYR A 148 4.08 -2.55 -6.35
N PHE A 149 2.90 -3.14 -6.17
CA PHE A 149 2.53 -4.44 -6.72
C PHE A 149 1.86 -4.25 -8.08
N ILE A 150 2.59 -4.55 -9.15
CA ILE A 150 2.16 -4.32 -10.53
C ILE A 150 1.55 -5.61 -11.10
N PHE A 151 0.30 -5.52 -11.53
CA PHE A 151 -0.47 -6.60 -12.13
C PHE A 151 -0.77 -6.31 -13.59
N GLY A 152 -0.69 -7.35 -14.41
CA GLY A 152 -1.02 -7.28 -15.82
C GLY A 152 -2.51 -7.42 -16.12
N ARG A 153 -2.83 -7.38 -17.41
CA ARG A 153 -4.17 -7.66 -17.92
C ARG A 153 -4.60 -9.09 -17.58
N GLU A 154 -5.89 -9.33 -17.41
CA GLU A 154 -6.40 -10.67 -17.12
C GLU A 154 -6.13 -11.69 -18.23
N THR A 155 -6.20 -11.26 -19.49
CA THR A 155 -6.03 -12.15 -20.64
C THR A 155 -4.57 -12.41 -21.00
N SER A 156 -3.73 -11.38 -20.94
CA SER A 156 -2.38 -11.37 -21.52
C SER A 156 -1.27 -11.08 -20.52
N GLY A 157 -1.59 -10.64 -19.31
CA GLY A 157 -0.60 -10.30 -18.30
C GLY A 157 0.10 -8.97 -18.58
N LEU A 158 1.34 -8.84 -18.10
CA LEU A 158 2.21 -7.70 -18.36
C LEU A 158 2.95 -7.88 -19.69
N PRO A 159 3.39 -6.78 -20.34
CA PRO A 159 4.26 -6.87 -21.51
C PRO A 159 5.53 -7.68 -21.24
N ASP A 160 5.96 -8.47 -22.23
CA ASP A 160 7.11 -9.38 -22.07
C ASP A 160 8.41 -8.63 -21.74
N ASP A 161 8.62 -7.46 -22.33
CA ASP A 161 9.77 -6.58 -22.08
C ASP A 161 9.79 -6.05 -20.65
N VAL A 162 8.62 -5.72 -20.08
CA VAL A 162 8.50 -5.31 -18.67
C VAL A 162 8.92 -6.45 -17.75
N ILE A 163 8.52 -7.69 -18.05
CA ILE A 163 8.92 -8.85 -17.24
C ILE A 163 10.39 -9.18 -17.44
N GLU A 164 10.89 -9.19 -18.67
CA GLU A 164 12.27 -9.54 -19.02
C GLU A 164 13.26 -8.60 -18.33
N ASN A 165 12.97 -7.30 -18.33
CA ASN A 165 13.81 -6.27 -17.72
C ASN A 165 13.78 -6.30 -16.18
N ASN A 166 12.80 -6.98 -15.57
CA ASN A 166 12.58 -6.98 -14.12
C ASN A 166 12.45 -8.40 -13.53
N LYS A 167 13.13 -9.38 -14.14
CA LYS A 167 13.06 -10.79 -13.74
C LYS A 167 13.38 -11.05 -12.27
N ASP A 168 14.28 -10.26 -11.69
CA ASP A 168 14.69 -10.38 -10.31
C ASP A 168 13.61 -9.93 -9.33
N ARG A 169 12.66 -9.09 -9.76
CA ARG A 169 11.49 -8.61 -9.01
C ARG A 169 10.16 -9.21 -9.52
N ALA A 170 10.23 -10.18 -10.43
CA ALA A 170 9.06 -10.89 -10.95
C ALA A 170 8.58 -11.98 -9.95
N LEU A 171 7.39 -11.74 -9.39
CA LEU A 171 6.76 -12.58 -8.37
C LEU A 171 5.73 -13.52 -8.99
N ARG A 172 5.64 -14.73 -8.42
CA ARG A 172 4.50 -15.64 -8.62
C ARG A 172 3.84 -16.01 -7.30
N ILE A 173 2.53 -16.23 -7.32
CA ILE A 173 1.86 -16.96 -6.24
C ILE A 173 2.01 -18.47 -6.52
N PRO A 174 2.53 -19.27 -5.57
CA PRO A 174 2.60 -20.72 -5.75
C PRO A 174 1.23 -21.33 -6.02
N MET A 175 1.14 -22.19 -7.04
CA MET A 175 -0.08 -22.89 -7.48
C MET A 175 0.27 -24.34 -7.83
N ASN A 176 -0.74 -25.21 -7.83
CA ASN A 176 -0.64 -26.53 -8.45
C ASN A 176 -0.85 -26.43 -9.98
N GLU A 177 -0.74 -27.54 -10.69
CA GLU A 177 -0.85 -27.56 -12.16
C GLU A 177 -2.28 -27.65 -12.70
N HIS A 178 -3.29 -27.65 -11.83
CA HIS A 178 -4.70 -27.79 -12.24
C HIS A 178 -5.31 -26.48 -12.73
N VAL A 179 -4.70 -25.34 -12.39
CA VAL A 179 -5.18 -24.01 -12.77
C VAL A 179 -4.06 -23.23 -13.45
N ARG A 180 -4.41 -22.47 -14.49
CA ARG A 180 -3.43 -21.68 -15.26
C ARG A 180 -2.98 -20.42 -14.52
N SER A 181 -3.88 -19.84 -13.72
CA SER A 181 -3.66 -18.65 -12.91
C SER A 181 -4.77 -18.50 -11.89
N LEU A 182 -4.50 -17.76 -10.82
CA LEU A 182 -5.53 -17.27 -9.92
C LEU A 182 -6.31 -16.11 -10.57
N ASN A 183 -7.49 -15.83 -10.02
CA ASN A 183 -8.21 -14.60 -10.33
C ASN A 183 -7.35 -13.38 -9.94
N LEU A 184 -7.41 -12.32 -10.75
CA LEU A 184 -6.63 -11.09 -10.54
C LEU A 184 -6.91 -10.44 -9.17
N SER A 185 -8.18 -10.29 -8.79
CA SER A 185 -8.54 -9.68 -7.51
C SER A 185 -8.11 -10.52 -6.31
N ASN A 186 -8.15 -11.86 -6.41
CA ASN A 186 -7.61 -12.74 -5.38
C ASN A 186 -6.10 -12.58 -5.24
N THR A 187 -5.39 -12.48 -6.37
CA THR A 187 -3.93 -12.30 -6.40
C THR A 187 -3.53 -10.99 -5.71
N ALA A 188 -4.24 -9.89 -6.02
CA ALA A 188 -4.02 -8.60 -5.37
C ALA A 188 -4.28 -8.66 -3.86
N ALA A 189 -5.39 -9.27 -3.43
CA ALA A 189 -5.69 -9.41 -2.00
C ALA A 189 -4.63 -10.21 -1.25
N ILE A 190 -4.12 -11.32 -1.83
CA ILE A 190 -3.05 -12.11 -1.22
C ILE A 190 -1.78 -11.27 -1.01
N LEU A 191 -1.37 -10.48 -2.01
CA LEU A 191 -0.15 -9.67 -1.93
C LEU A 191 -0.29 -8.53 -0.91
N VAL A 192 -1.40 -7.80 -0.94
CA VAL A 192 -1.67 -6.72 0.01
C VAL A 192 -1.67 -7.26 1.44
N TYR A 193 -2.38 -8.36 1.71
CA TYR A 193 -2.42 -8.93 3.05
C TYR A 193 -1.11 -9.60 3.47
N GLU A 194 -0.27 -10.07 2.55
CA GLU A 194 1.09 -10.53 2.88
C GLU A 194 1.99 -9.36 3.30
N ALA A 195 1.96 -8.24 2.58
CA ALA A 195 2.72 -7.05 2.95
C ALA A 195 2.25 -6.50 4.30
N LEU A 196 0.93 -6.37 4.49
CA LEU A 196 0.34 -5.97 5.77
C LEU A 196 0.71 -6.93 6.91
N ARG A 197 0.75 -8.24 6.66
CA ARG A 197 1.19 -9.23 7.65
C ARG A 197 2.64 -8.95 8.09
N GLN A 198 3.53 -8.62 7.15
CA GLN A 198 4.91 -8.26 7.47
C GLN A 198 5.03 -6.93 8.24
N GLN A 199 4.10 -5.99 7.99
CA GLN A 199 4.00 -4.71 8.70
C GLN A 199 3.19 -4.79 10.01
N ASN A 200 2.69 -5.97 10.38
CA ASN A 200 1.83 -6.21 11.54
C ASN A 200 0.53 -5.38 11.52
N TYR A 201 -0.12 -5.28 10.35
CA TYR A 201 -1.45 -4.69 10.14
C TYR A 201 -1.62 -3.29 10.74
N PRO A 202 -0.78 -2.31 10.36
CA PRO A 202 -0.81 -0.98 10.96
C PRO A 202 -2.16 -0.32 10.71
N SER A 203 -2.74 0.28 11.75
CA SER A 203 -4.03 0.99 11.69
C SER A 203 -5.24 0.12 11.32
N LEU A 204 -5.09 -1.21 11.26
CA LEU A 204 -6.16 -2.16 11.00
C LEU A 204 -6.40 -3.01 12.27
N GLY A 205 -7.52 -2.75 12.95
CA GLY A 205 -8.19 -3.65 13.91
C GLY A 205 -7.36 -4.18 15.08
#